data_AF-A0A372YUP8-F1
#
_entry.id   AF-A0A372YUP8-F1
#
_cell.length_a   1.000
_cell.length_b   1.000
_cell.length_c   1.000
_cell.angle_alpha   90.00
_cell.angle_beta   90.00
_cell.angle_gamma   90.00
#
_symmetry.space_group_name_H-M   'P 1'
#
loop_
_entity.id
_entity.type
_entity.pdbx_description
1 polymer ?
#
loop_
_entity_poly.entity_id
_entity_poly.type
_entity_poly.pdbx_seq_one_letter_code
_entity_poly.pdbx_strand_id
1 'polypeptide(L)'
;MNKFLVLFLLAFSLSIYDIHAECADSLALTPPMGWSSWNCFNSDISEQKIREIADFMVSTGMKDAGYEYLNIDDCWQIGRDEDGNIIVDDKNFPSGMKALADYVHSKGLKFGIYSCAGTMTCAGRPGSFGYEFQDARTYASWGVDYLKYDWCNNEGRNAQAAYKIMSDALKKSGRPIILSICEWGHSKPWTWGQGIGQLWRTTHDIISVFSGTIHWGALGIVEIIDQNAELYKYSGPGHWNDPDMLQVGNPGLSMEENRSHFTMWCMLAAPLMAGNDIRKMDKEVAKILMNKEVIAVDQDRLGKQGRRYKVFGKNEIWVKQLSGDEIAVCLFNRDDHFSWNLDIDWQKEDFSLVGVNLTEKKYKVRDLWKQKDLGTAADKMSFDVPVHGVVLLRLTPEK
;
A
#
# COMPACT_ATOMS: atom_id res chain seq x y z
N MET A 1 -10.60 -54.78 -55.47
CA MET A 1 -9.31 -54.72 -54.77
C MET A 1 -8.78 -53.30 -54.93
N ASN A 2 -8.99 -52.43 -53.93
CA ASN A 2 -8.19 -51.23 -53.63
C ASN A 2 -8.83 -50.48 -52.46
N LYS A 3 -8.15 -50.54 -51.32
CA LYS A 3 -8.48 -49.84 -50.08
C LYS A 3 -8.06 -48.37 -50.24
N PHE A 4 -8.98 -47.42 -50.07
CA PHE A 4 -8.61 -46.02 -49.82
C PHE A 4 -8.75 -45.76 -48.32
N LEU A 5 -7.60 -45.66 -47.67
CA LEU A 5 -7.41 -45.26 -46.29
C LEU A 5 -7.42 -43.72 -46.26
N VAL A 6 -8.45 -43.10 -45.67
CA VAL A 6 -8.48 -41.65 -45.44
C VAL A 6 -7.82 -41.39 -44.09
N LEU A 7 -6.59 -40.85 -44.11
CA LEU A 7 -5.92 -40.32 -42.92
C LEU A 7 -6.57 -38.98 -42.53
N PHE A 8 -7.13 -38.91 -41.32
CA PHE A 8 -7.48 -37.66 -40.66
C PHE A 8 -6.19 -37.06 -40.05
N LEU A 9 -5.67 -35.99 -40.65
CA LEU A 9 -4.64 -35.14 -40.06
C LEU A 9 -5.32 -34.16 -39.08
N LEU A 10 -5.27 -34.48 -37.79
CA LEU A 10 -5.60 -33.55 -36.71
C LEU A 10 -4.44 -32.55 -36.58
N ALA A 11 -4.61 -31.38 -37.19
CA ALA A 11 -3.75 -30.23 -36.94
C ALA A 11 -4.08 -29.67 -35.55
N PHE A 12 -3.27 -30.01 -34.54
CA PHE A 12 -3.24 -29.31 -33.27
C PHE A 12 -2.63 -27.93 -33.50
N SER A 13 -3.46 -26.90 -33.62
CA SER A 13 -3.02 -25.51 -33.49
C SER A 13 -2.64 -25.28 -32.03
N LEU A 14 -1.35 -25.32 -31.73
CA LEU A 14 -0.80 -24.76 -30.51
C LEU A 14 -1.03 -23.26 -30.54
N SER A 15 -2.10 -22.82 -29.90
CA SER A 15 -2.30 -21.41 -29.56
C SER A 15 -1.19 -21.02 -28.59
N ILE A 16 -0.15 -20.39 -29.11
CA ILE A 16 0.83 -19.67 -28.32
C ILE A 16 0.04 -18.55 -27.67
N TYR A 17 -0.29 -18.70 -26.39
CA TYR A 17 -0.71 -17.57 -25.58
C TYR A 17 0.50 -16.64 -25.50
N ASP A 18 0.48 -15.57 -26.30
CA ASP A 18 1.30 -14.39 -26.03
C ASP A 18 0.93 -13.89 -24.64
N ILE A 19 1.72 -14.29 -23.65
CA ILE A 19 1.82 -13.60 -22.37
C ILE A 19 2.30 -12.19 -22.74
N HIS A 20 1.34 -11.31 -22.98
CA HIS A 20 1.62 -9.90 -23.13
C HIS A 20 2.35 -9.48 -21.87
N ALA A 21 3.59 -9.02 -22.03
CA ALA A 21 4.29 -8.31 -20.98
C ALA A 21 3.36 -7.19 -20.52
N GLU A 22 2.84 -7.31 -19.30
CA GLU A 22 2.08 -6.26 -18.64
C GLU A 22 2.98 -5.02 -18.68
N CYS A 23 2.56 -3.99 -19.43
CA CYS A 23 3.40 -2.81 -19.64
C CYS A 23 3.68 -2.20 -18.26
N ALA A 24 4.87 -1.62 -18.04
CA ALA A 24 5.17 -0.91 -16.79
C ALA A 24 4.12 0.19 -16.47
N ASP A 25 3.39 0.66 -17.50
CA ASP A 25 2.30 1.63 -17.41
C ASP A 25 0.99 1.07 -16.82
N SER A 26 0.88 -0.23 -16.54
CA SER A 26 -0.29 -0.87 -15.93
C SER A 26 -0.06 -1.45 -14.54
N LEU A 27 1.05 -1.12 -13.89
CA LEU A 27 1.31 -1.54 -12.51
C LEU A 27 0.53 -0.69 -11.50
N ALA A 28 0.14 -1.30 -10.37
CA ALA A 28 -0.53 -0.65 -9.24
C ALA A 28 -1.81 0.13 -9.63
N LEU A 29 -2.72 -0.48 -10.41
CA LEU A 29 -4.00 0.13 -10.77
C LEU A 29 -4.93 0.38 -9.57
N THR A 30 -4.69 -0.34 -8.47
CA THR A 30 -5.15 -0.04 -7.11
C THR A 30 -3.94 0.12 -6.19
N PRO A 31 -4.07 0.73 -5.00
CA PRO A 31 -2.97 0.86 -4.07
C PRO A 31 -2.38 -0.53 -3.73
N PRO A 32 -1.05 -0.73 -3.78
CA PRO A 32 -0.46 -2.03 -3.47
C PRO A 32 -0.75 -2.45 -2.02
N MET A 33 -1.08 -3.73 -1.82
CA MET A 33 -1.30 -4.31 -0.49
C MET A 33 -0.25 -5.39 -0.20
N GLY A 34 0.35 -5.37 0.98
CA GLY A 34 1.43 -6.30 1.30
C GLY A 34 1.93 -6.22 2.73
N TRP A 35 3.13 -6.73 2.93
CA TRP A 35 3.83 -6.74 4.22
C TRP A 35 5.27 -6.28 4.03
N SER A 36 5.81 -5.56 5.00
CA SER A 36 7.19 -5.09 5.01
C SER A 36 7.93 -5.52 6.28
N SER A 37 9.18 -5.94 6.13
CA SER A 37 9.94 -6.56 7.22
C SER A 37 10.47 -5.62 8.29
N TRP A 38 10.61 -4.32 8.00
CA TRP A 38 11.41 -3.41 8.82
C TRP A 38 10.91 -3.29 10.27
N ASN A 39 9.65 -2.94 10.47
CA ASN A 39 9.07 -2.76 11.81
C ASN A 39 9.16 -4.03 12.68
N CYS A 40 9.12 -5.20 12.06
CA CYS A 40 9.16 -6.48 12.75
C CYS A 40 10.58 -6.96 13.05
N PHE A 41 11.51 -6.76 12.11
CA PHE A 41 12.81 -7.43 12.14
C PHE A 41 14.01 -6.48 12.15
N ASN A 42 13.84 -5.22 11.74
CA ASN A 42 14.94 -4.30 11.44
C ASN A 42 16.02 -5.03 10.62
N SER A 43 17.28 -4.96 11.06
CA SER A 43 18.41 -5.66 10.47
C SER A 43 18.50 -7.16 10.77
N ASP A 44 17.70 -7.69 11.71
CA ASP A 44 17.66 -9.11 12.06
C ASP A 44 16.70 -9.86 11.11
N ILE A 45 17.03 -9.83 9.81
CA ILE A 45 16.27 -10.45 8.73
C ILE A 45 16.97 -11.71 8.22
N SER A 46 16.21 -12.74 7.87
CA SER A 46 16.76 -13.98 7.30
C SER A 46 15.76 -14.66 6.37
N GLU A 47 16.29 -15.51 5.49
CA GLU A 47 15.50 -16.29 4.55
C GLU A 47 14.40 -17.12 5.24
N GLN A 48 14.73 -17.75 6.38
CA GLN A 48 13.76 -18.52 7.15
C GLN A 48 12.59 -17.64 7.60
N LYS A 49 12.87 -16.47 8.16
CA LYS A 49 11.82 -15.53 8.63
C LYS A 49 10.93 -15.10 7.47
N ILE A 50 11.50 -14.81 6.30
CA ILE A 50 10.73 -14.43 5.11
C ILE A 50 9.85 -15.58 4.61
N ARG A 51 10.37 -16.81 4.59
CA ARG A 51 9.57 -18.00 4.23
C ARG A 51 8.41 -18.21 5.19
N GLU A 52 8.64 -18.07 6.49
CA GLU A 52 7.60 -18.15 7.51
C GLU A 52 6.52 -17.08 7.28
N ILE A 53 6.90 -15.83 7.03
CA ILE A 53 5.94 -14.76 6.74
C ILE A 53 5.12 -15.07 5.48
N ALA A 54 5.75 -15.57 4.41
CA ALA A 54 5.03 -15.99 3.20
C ALA A 54 4.00 -17.09 3.50
N ASP A 55 4.37 -18.09 4.30
CA ASP A 55 3.47 -19.15 4.73
C ASP A 55 2.31 -18.62 5.60
N PHE A 56 2.57 -17.66 6.49
CA PHE A 56 1.54 -17.03 7.32
C PHE A 56 0.60 -16.14 6.52
N MET A 57 1.09 -15.36 5.55
CA MET A 57 0.23 -14.56 4.66
C MET A 57 -0.79 -15.44 3.94
N VAL A 58 -0.39 -16.63 3.49
CA VAL A 58 -1.30 -17.59 2.84
C VAL A 58 -2.21 -18.28 3.85
N SER A 59 -1.65 -18.88 4.89
CA SER A 59 -2.42 -19.74 5.80
C SER A 59 -3.42 -18.99 6.69
N THR A 60 -3.19 -17.69 6.93
CA THR A 60 -4.12 -16.85 7.71
C THR A 60 -5.24 -16.24 6.87
N GLY A 61 -5.19 -16.36 5.54
CA GLY A 61 -6.13 -15.71 4.62
C GLY A 61 -5.80 -14.24 4.32
N MET A 62 -4.65 -13.73 4.77
CA MET A 62 -4.22 -12.36 4.50
C MET A 62 -4.01 -12.14 3.00
N LYS A 63 -3.43 -13.13 2.30
CA LYS A 63 -3.38 -13.12 0.83
C LYS A 63 -4.77 -13.01 0.19
N ASP A 64 -5.74 -13.78 0.68
CA ASP A 64 -7.12 -13.76 0.17
C ASP A 64 -7.87 -12.46 0.50
N ALA A 65 -7.37 -11.68 1.46
CA ALA A 65 -7.82 -10.32 1.74
C ALA A 65 -7.19 -9.27 0.80
N GLY A 66 -6.19 -9.64 0.00
CA GLY A 66 -5.56 -8.78 -1.02
C GLY A 66 -4.07 -8.53 -0.81
N TYR A 67 -3.49 -8.91 0.33
CA TYR A 67 -2.08 -8.68 0.62
C TYR A 67 -1.19 -9.62 -0.19
N GLU A 68 -0.63 -9.12 -1.30
CA GLU A 68 0.14 -9.93 -2.24
C GLU A 68 1.64 -9.63 -2.25
N TYR A 69 2.08 -8.43 -1.86
CA TYR A 69 3.50 -8.07 -1.82
C TYR A 69 4.15 -8.49 -0.50
N LEU A 70 5.26 -9.22 -0.56
CA LEU A 70 6.13 -9.50 0.58
C LEU A 70 7.46 -8.78 0.34
N ASN A 71 7.66 -7.67 1.03
CA ASN A 71 8.80 -6.79 0.85
C ASN A 71 9.85 -7.04 1.95
N ILE A 72 11.05 -7.41 1.53
CA ILE A 72 12.22 -7.37 2.41
C ILE A 72 12.78 -5.94 2.41
N ASP A 73 13.04 -5.41 3.59
CA ASP A 73 13.62 -4.08 3.79
C ASP A 73 15.16 -4.15 3.88
N ASP A 74 15.81 -3.15 4.47
CA ASP A 74 17.28 -3.01 4.52
C ASP A 74 17.99 -4.22 5.19
N CYS A 75 19.32 -4.26 5.06
CA CYS A 75 20.22 -5.28 5.62
C CYS A 75 20.24 -6.68 4.97
N TRP A 76 19.66 -6.86 3.79
CA TRP A 76 19.81 -8.10 3.03
C TRP A 76 21.15 -8.21 2.28
N GLN A 77 21.79 -7.08 2.01
CA GLN A 77 23.05 -6.94 1.29
C GLN A 77 24.21 -6.55 2.22
N ILE A 78 25.43 -6.95 1.87
CA ILE A 78 26.63 -6.75 2.71
C ILE A 78 27.77 -5.98 2.03
N GLY A 79 27.81 -5.91 0.71
CA GLY A 79 28.93 -5.33 -0.01
C GLY A 79 28.71 -5.28 -1.52
N ARG A 80 29.76 -4.91 -2.24
CA ARG A 80 29.87 -5.07 -3.70
C ARG A 80 31.12 -5.87 -4.03
N ASP A 81 31.07 -6.70 -5.07
CA ASP A 81 32.25 -7.41 -5.57
C ASP A 81 33.13 -6.50 -6.44
N GLU A 82 34.22 -7.05 -6.99
CA GLU A 82 35.17 -6.31 -7.84
C GLU A 82 34.53 -5.77 -9.14
N ASP A 83 33.47 -6.41 -9.61
CA ASP A 83 32.69 -5.99 -10.79
C ASP A 83 31.54 -5.03 -10.41
N GLY A 84 31.44 -4.65 -9.13
CA GLY A 84 30.42 -3.74 -8.63
C GLY A 84 29.06 -4.38 -8.39
N ASN A 85 28.92 -5.71 -8.48
CA ASN A 85 27.65 -6.38 -8.22
C ASN A 85 27.35 -6.37 -6.73
N ILE A 86 26.08 -6.12 -6.37
CA ILE A 86 25.61 -6.18 -4.99
C ILE A 86 25.71 -7.61 -4.43
N ILE A 87 26.31 -7.75 -3.26
CA ILE A 87 26.53 -9.04 -2.58
C ILE A 87 25.43 -9.26 -1.55
N VAL A 88 24.71 -10.37 -1.69
CA VAL A 88 23.72 -10.87 -0.73
C VAL A 88 24.42 -11.40 0.53
N ASP A 89 23.84 -11.17 1.71
CA ASP A 89 24.30 -11.83 2.95
C ASP A 89 24.04 -13.35 2.88
N ASP A 90 25.05 -14.14 2.50
CA ASP A 90 24.95 -15.59 2.33
C ASP A 90 24.71 -16.36 3.64
N LYS A 91 24.98 -15.74 4.80
CA LYS A 91 24.67 -16.34 6.11
C LYS A 91 23.19 -16.26 6.41
N ASN A 92 22.57 -15.11 6.12
CA ASN A 92 21.16 -14.88 6.36
C ASN A 92 20.26 -15.37 5.21
N PHE A 93 20.80 -15.43 3.99
CA PHE A 93 20.13 -15.84 2.77
C PHE A 93 20.94 -16.88 1.98
N PRO A 94 21.14 -18.08 2.56
CA PRO A 94 22.03 -19.11 2.01
C PRO A 94 21.62 -19.64 0.63
N SER A 95 20.34 -19.53 0.25
CA SER A 95 19.89 -19.90 -1.11
C SER A 95 19.95 -18.75 -2.12
N GLY A 96 20.24 -17.53 -1.66
CA GLY A 96 20.22 -16.31 -2.47
C GLY A 96 18.81 -15.79 -2.77
N MET A 97 18.73 -14.56 -3.26
CA MET A 97 17.46 -13.84 -3.46
C MET A 97 16.57 -14.48 -4.52
N LYS A 98 17.14 -15.05 -5.58
CA LYS A 98 16.35 -15.71 -6.63
C LYS A 98 15.55 -16.89 -6.07
N ALA A 99 16.20 -17.78 -5.31
CA ALA A 99 15.52 -18.96 -4.77
C ALA A 99 14.46 -18.58 -3.72
N LEU A 100 14.67 -17.48 -2.99
CA LEU A 100 13.67 -16.92 -2.09
C LEU A 100 12.47 -16.33 -2.85
N ALA A 101 12.72 -15.53 -3.90
CA ALA A 101 11.69 -14.98 -4.76
C ALA A 101 10.86 -16.09 -5.44
N ASP A 102 11.52 -17.10 -6.02
CA ASP A 102 10.87 -18.27 -6.62
C ASP A 102 9.94 -18.98 -5.60
N TYR A 103 10.35 -19.06 -4.33
CA TYR A 103 9.50 -19.61 -3.28
C TYR A 103 8.30 -18.71 -2.95
N VAL A 104 8.50 -17.40 -2.82
CA VAL A 104 7.41 -16.43 -2.59
C VAL A 104 6.40 -16.49 -3.75
N HIS A 105 6.88 -16.58 -4.99
CA HIS A 105 6.04 -16.78 -6.17
C HIS A 105 5.30 -18.12 -6.15
N SER A 106 5.91 -19.19 -5.64
CA SER A 106 5.23 -20.49 -5.50
C SER A 106 4.04 -20.45 -4.53
N LYS A 107 4.01 -19.46 -3.62
CA LYS A 107 2.88 -19.16 -2.73
C LYS A 107 1.83 -18.26 -3.39
N GLY A 108 2.09 -17.83 -4.62
CA GLY A 108 1.30 -16.85 -5.37
C GLY A 108 1.34 -15.46 -4.75
N LEU A 109 2.43 -15.13 -4.07
CA LEU A 109 2.75 -13.77 -3.60
C LEU A 109 3.76 -13.14 -4.57
N LYS A 110 3.99 -11.84 -4.42
CA LYS A 110 4.97 -11.03 -5.15
C LYS A 110 6.13 -10.68 -4.22
N PHE A 111 7.35 -10.69 -4.73
CA PHE A 111 8.55 -10.48 -3.92
C PHE A 111 9.10 -9.07 -4.09
N GLY A 112 9.23 -8.33 -2.99
CA GLY A 112 9.82 -7.00 -2.99
C GLY A 112 11.19 -6.95 -2.31
N ILE A 113 12.02 -6.03 -2.78
CA ILE A 113 13.35 -5.75 -2.23
C ILE A 113 13.50 -4.25 -1.93
N TYR A 114 14.56 -3.92 -1.19
CA TYR A 114 14.91 -2.57 -0.81
C TYR A 114 16.29 -2.17 -1.34
N SER A 115 16.42 -0.91 -1.75
CA SER A 115 17.72 -0.24 -1.94
C SER A 115 17.57 1.26 -1.67
N CYS A 116 18.62 2.02 -1.94
CA CYS A 116 18.68 3.46 -1.74
C CYS A 116 19.24 4.17 -2.98
N ALA A 117 18.74 5.36 -3.28
CA ALA A 117 19.25 6.27 -4.31
C ALA A 117 20.48 7.07 -3.88
N GLY A 118 21.11 6.67 -2.78
CA GLY A 118 22.41 7.16 -2.33
C GLY A 118 23.52 6.13 -2.43
N THR A 119 24.71 6.51 -1.96
CA THR A 119 25.90 5.64 -1.90
C THR A 119 25.70 4.49 -0.91
N MET A 120 25.00 4.76 0.19
CA MET A 120 24.67 3.80 1.24
C MET A 120 23.19 3.88 1.59
N THR A 121 22.61 2.76 1.99
CA THR A 121 21.28 2.69 2.60
C THR A 121 21.25 3.33 3.98
N CYS A 122 20.06 3.48 4.55
CA CYS A 122 19.89 4.07 5.87
C CYS A 122 20.58 3.25 6.98
N ALA A 123 20.63 1.92 6.86
CA ALA A 123 21.37 1.05 7.77
C ALA A 123 22.86 0.90 7.42
N GLY A 124 23.39 1.70 6.51
CA GLY A 124 24.81 1.67 6.14
C GLY A 124 25.19 0.43 5.33
N ARG A 125 24.31 -0.06 4.46
CA ARG A 125 24.61 -1.07 3.44
C ARG A 125 24.82 -0.42 2.06
N PRO A 126 25.41 -1.12 1.06
CA PRO A 126 25.52 -0.55 -0.28
C PRO A 126 24.17 -0.09 -0.85
N GLY A 127 24.09 1.18 -1.24
CA GLY A 127 23.00 1.73 -2.04
C GLY A 127 23.28 1.58 -3.54
N SER A 128 22.34 1.99 -4.39
CA SER A 128 22.41 1.78 -5.85
C SER A 128 22.91 2.99 -6.64
N PHE A 129 23.31 4.10 -6.00
CA PHE A 129 23.85 5.24 -6.73
C PHE A 129 25.10 4.86 -7.53
N GLY A 130 25.07 5.05 -8.85
CA GLY A 130 26.14 4.72 -9.78
C GLY A 130 26.04 3.30 -10.36
N TYR A 131 25.15 2.47 -9.81
CA TYR A 131 24.94 1.07 -10.18
C TYR A 131 23.50 0.79 -10.62
N GLU A 132 22.68 1.83 -10.85
CA GLU A 132 21.23 1.71 -11.02
C GLU A 132 20.83 0.68 -12.09
N PHE A 133 21.48 0.71 -13.26
CA PHE A 133 21.23 -0.24 -14.35
C PHE A 133 21.72 -1.65 -14.06
N GLN A 134 22.81 -1.80 -13.30
CA GLN A 134 23.35 -3.11 -12.93
C GLN A 134 22.45 -3.77 -11.88
N ASP A 135 22.13 -3.03 -10.83
CA ASP A 135 21.25 -3.48 -9.76
C ASP A 135 19.85 -3.80 -10.29
N ALA A 136 19.27 -2.97 -11.16
CA ALA A 136 17.97 -3.27 -11.77
C ALA A 136 17.96 -4.57 -12.59
N ARG A 137 19.03 -4.87 -13.34
CA ARG A 137 19.16 -6.17 -14.04
C ARG A 137 19.28 -7.33 -13.06
N THR A 138 20.04 -7.15 -11.98
CA THR A 138 20.17 -8.14 -10.91
C THR A 138 18.83 -8.43 -10.27
N TYR A 139 18.09 -7.40 -9.85
CA TYR A 139 16.74 -7.55 -9.26
C TYR A 139 15.77 -8.24 -10.21
N ALA A 140 15.77 -7.87 -11.49
CA ALA A 140 14.96 -8.54 -12.50
C ALA A 140 15.33 -10.03 -12.67
N SER A 141 16.63 -10.35 -12.67
CA SER A 141 17.13 -11.73 -12.78
C SER A 141 16.75 -12.61 -11.58
N TRP A 142 16.58 -11.98 -10.40
CA TRP A 142 16.10 -12.65 -9.20
C TRP A 142 14.59 -12.80 -9.16
N GLY A 143 13.84 -12.13 -10.05
CA GLY A 143 12.38 -12.18 -10.05
C GLY A 143 11.72 -11.19 -9.09
N VAL A 144 12.40 -10.10 -8.70
CA VAL A 144 11.80 -9.03 -7.89
C VAL A 144 10.61 -8.40 -8.63
N ASP A 145 9.54 -8.08 -7.90
CA ASP A 145 8.30 -7.46 -8.39
C ASP A 145 8.09 -6.03 -7.85
N TYR A 146 8.80 -5.68 -6.77
CA TYR A 146 8.66 -4.41 -6.07
C TYR A 146 10.03 -3.93 -5.56
N LEU A 147 10.35 -2.65 -5.77
CA LEU A 147 11.54 -2.00 -5.22
C LEU A 147 11.11 -0.81 -4.35
N LYS A 148 11.33 -0.90 -3.04
CA LYS A 148 11.40 0.29 -2.16
C LYS A 148 12.76 0.96 -2.37
N TYR A 149 12.75 2.24 -2.74
CA TYR A 149 13.97 2.96 -3.11
C TYR A 149 14.14 4.24 -2.28
N ASP A 150 15.02 4.16 -1.30
CA ASP A 150 15.24 5.17 -0.26
C ASP A 150 16.10 6.36 -0.70
N TRP A 151 16.33 7.33 0.19
CA TRP A 151 17.00 8.60 -0.09
C TRP A 151 18.15 8.96 0.88
N CYS A 152 18.56 8.03 1.74
CA CYS A 152 19.74 8.18 2.61
C CYS A 152 21.05 8.32 1.81
N ASN A 153 22.04 9.04 2.34
CA ASN A 153 23.37 9.24 1.73
C ASN A 153 23.32 9.65 0.23
N ASN A 154 22.38 10.55 -0.11
CA ASN A 154 22.10 10.94 -1.50
C ASN A 154 23.14 11.88 -2.12
N GLU A 155 24.21 12.26 -1.42
CA GLU A 155 25.29 13.13 -1.91
C GLU A 155 24.81 14.50 -2.45
N GLY A 156 23.67 15.02 -1.96
CA GLY A 156 23.10 16.28 -2.41
C GLY A 156 22.53 16.24 -3.83
N ARG A 157 22.25 15.03 -4.36
CA ARG A 157 21.68 14.83 -5.70
C ARG A 157 20.27 15.42 -5.82
N ASN A 158 19.85 15.64 -7.06
CA ASN A 158 18.47 15.96 -7.37
C ASN A 158 17.60 14.68 -7.29
N ALA A 159 16.57 14.69 -6.43
CA ALA A 159 15.65 13.57 -6.21
C ALA A 159 15.00 13.08 -7.50
N GLN A 160 14.27 13.96 -8.20
CA GLN A 160 13.57 13.61 -9.43
C GLN A 160 14.49 12.93 -10.46
N ALA A 161 15.70 13.48 -10.68
CA ALA A 161 16.66 12.92 -11.62
C ALA A 161 17.17 11.53 -11.17
N ALA A 162 17.52 11.36 -9.90
CA ALA A 162 18.01 10.09 -9.36
C ALA A 162 16.94 8.99 -9.43
N TYR A 163 15.70 9.28 -9.04
CA TYR A 163 14.58 8.35 -9.16
C TYR A 163 14.25 8.03 -10.62
N LYS A 164 14.35 9.01 -11.52
CA LYS A 164 14.17 8.78 -12.97
C LYS A 164 15.17 7.77 -13.52
N ILE A 165 16.44 7.85 -13.10
CA ILE A 165 17.49 6.91 -13.54
C ILE A 165 17.14 5.47 -13.13
N MET A 166 16.74 5.26 -11.86
CA MET A 166 16.33 3.93 -11.41
C MET A 166 15.04 3.46 -12.13
N SER A 167 14.07 4.34 -12.34
CA SER A 167 12.86 4.04 -13.13
C SER A 167 13.20 3.53 -14.53
N ASP A 168 14.12 4.21 -15.23
CA ASP A 168 14.57 3.81 -16.57
C ASP A 168 15.36 2.51 -16.54
N ALA A 169 16.19 2.30 -15.52
CA ALA A 169 16.92 1.06 -15.30
C ALA A 169 15.96 -0.14 -15.11
N LEU A 170 14.93 0.01 -14.28
CA LEU A 170 13.90 -1.01 -14.07
C LEU A 170 13.13 -1.30 -15.36
N LYS A 171 12.67 -0.28 -16.08
CA LYS A 171 12.01 -0.45 -17.39
C LYS A 171 12.91 -1.18 -18.39
N LYS A 172 14.21 -0.85 -18.41
CA LYS A 172 15.19 -1.47 -19.32
C LYS A 172 15.54 -2.91 -18.94
N SER A 173 15.33 -3.30 -17.68
CA SER A 173 15.56 -4.67 -17.22
C SER A 173 14.62 -5.69 -17.88
N GLY A 174 13.46 -5.24 -18.39
CA GLY A 174 12.48 -6.08 -19.08
C GLY A 174 11.50 -6.82 -18.15
N ARG A 175 11.62 -6.64 -16.82
CA ARG A 175 10.64 -7.15 -15.85
C ARG A 175 9.79 -5.99 -15.30
N PRO A 176 8.45 -6.13 -15.21
CA PRO A 176 7.63 -5.16 -14.51
C PRO A 176 7.95 -5.17 -13.01
N ILE A 177 8.47 -4.06 -12.50
CA ILE A 177 8.83 -3.88 -11.08
C ILE A 177 8.23 -2.57 -10.61
N ILE A 178 7.42 -2.62 -9.54
CA ILE A 178 6.90 -1.42 -8.89
C ILE A 178 8.08 -0.61 -8.32
N LEU A 179 8.16 0.67 -8.65
CA LEU A 179 9.09 1.58 -7.98
C LEU A 179 8.35 2.40 -6.91
N SER A 180 8.70 2.14 -5.66
CA SER A 180 8.23 2.86 -4.48
C SER A 180 9.27 3.88 -4.03
N ILE A 181 9.00 5.15 -4.33
CA ILE A 181 9.89 6.28 -4.04
C ILE A 181 9.84 6.59 -2.54
N CYS A 182 10.99 6.59 -1.86
CA CYS A 182 11.09 6.86 -0.44
C CYS A 182 12.07 7.99 -0.14
N GLU A 183 11.67 9.22 -0.46
CA GLU A 183 12.41 10.46 -0.11
C GLU A 183 11.65 11.35 0.88
N TRP A 184 10.71 10.74 1.61
CA TRP A 184 10.00 11.32 2.75
C TRP A 184 9.16 12.58 2.45
N GLY A 185 8.88 12.87 1.18
CA GLY A 185 8.09 14.03 0.76
C GLY A 185 8.87 15.33 0.63
N HIS A 186 10.18 15.35 0.89
CA HIS A 186 10.98 16.58 0.97
C HIS A 186 10.97 17.39 -0.31
N SER A 187 11.13 16.73 -1.45
CA SER A 187 11.12 17.36 -2.77
C SER A 187 9.75 17.34 -3.43
N LYS A 188 8.68 17.07 -2.65
CA LYS A 188 7.28 17.06 -3.10
C LYS A 188 7.03 16.07 -4.25
N PRO A 189 7.26 14.76 -4.04
CA PRO A 189 7.26 13.74 -5.08
C PRO A 189 5.92 13.61 -5.78
N TRP A 190 4.82 13.98 -5.13
CA TRP A 190 3.51 14.10 -5.75
C TRP A 190 3.46 15.07 -6.95
N THR A 191 4.45 15.96 -7.13
CA THR A 191 4.52 16.88 -8.28
C THR A 191 5.31 16.35 -9.48
N TRP A 192 6.08 15.27 -9.31
CA TRP A 192 7.00 14.76 -10.34
C TRP A 192 7.11 13.24 -10.43
N GLY A 193 6.62 12.51 -9.43
CA GLY A 193 6.73 11.06 -9.30
C GLY A 193 5.86 10.28 -10.27
N GLN A 194 4.76 10.87 -10.74
CA GLN A 194 3.88 10.26 -11.75
C GLN A 194 4.66 9.98 -13.05
N GLY A 195 4.63 8.73 -13.51
CA GLY A 195 5.40 8.25 -14.68
C GLY A 195 6.84 7.84 -14.36
N ILE A 196 7.33 8.15 -13.15
CA ILE A 196 8.62 7.70 -12.61
C ILE A 196 8.43 6.49 -11.70
N GLY A 197 7.62 6.61 -10.66
CA GLY A 197 7.26 5.53 -9.74
C GLY A 197 5.76 5.33 -9.63
N GLN A 198 5.37 4.19 -9.10
CA GLN A 198 3.95 3.83 -8.88
C GLN A 198 3.42 4.34 -7.54
N LEU A 199 4.31 4.73 -6.63
CA LEU A 199 3.96 5.32 -5.35
C LEU A 199 5.15 6.09 -4.76
N TRP A 200 4.86 7.02 -3.87
CA TRP A 200 5.87 7.84 -3.20
C TRP A 200 5.50 8.16 -1.76
N ARG A 201 6.47 7.98 -0.86
CA ARG A 201 6.36 8.43 0.53
C ARG A 201 6.15 9.93 0.56
N THR A 202 5.12 10.35 1.31
CA THR A 202 4.69 11.74 1.42
C THR A 202 5.20 12.44 2.67
N THR A 203 5.68 11.68 3.64
CA THR A 203 6.14 12.17 4.94
C THR A 203 7.36 11.38 5.44
N HIS A 204 7.96 11.85 6.53
CA HIS A 204 8.84 11.03 7.38
C HIS A 204 8.14 9.79 7.91
N ASP A 205 8.93 8.90 8.51
CA ASP A 205 8.47 7.57 8.95
C ASP A 205 7.36 7.67 10.00
N ILE A 206 6.41 6.75 9.90
CA ILE A 206 5.35 6.58 10.89
C ILE A 206 5.87 5.85 12.13
N ILE A 207 5.40 6.28 13.30
CA ILE A 207 5.57 5.57 14.57
C ILE A 207 4.22 5.12 15.13
N SER A 208 4.25 4.09 15.97
CA SER A 208 3.06 3.46 16.57
C SER A 208 2.50 4.30 17.73
N VAL A 209 2.10 5.54 17.43
CA VAL A 209 1.38 6.46 18.32
C VAL A 209 0.28 7.17 17.53
N PHE A 210 -0.83 7.49 18.18
CA PHE A 210 -1.97 8.12 17.50
C PHE A 210 -1.65 9.54 17.05
N SER A 211 -1.04 10.36 17.92
CA SER A 211 -0.57 11.70 17.60
C SER A 211 0.77 11.98 18.28
N GLY A 212 1.64 12.69 17.59
CA GLY A 212 2.91 13.17 18.11
C GLY A 212 4.00 13.25 17.04
N THR A 213 5.12 13.86 17.41
CA THR A 213 6.33 13.86 16.59
C THR A 213 7.51 13.61 17.51
N ILE A 214 8.41 12.72 17.12
CA ILE A 214 9.63 12.45 17.89
C ILE A 214 10.83 13.22 17.35
N HIS A 215 11.90 13.29 18.14
CA HIS A 215 13.02 14.20 17.95
C HIS A 215 13.74 14.09 16.59
N TRP A 216 13.67 12.94 15.91
CA TRP A 216 14.28 12.73 14.59
C TRP A 216 13.30 12.90 13.41
N GLY A 217 12.06 13.34 13.66
CA GLY A 217 11.10 13.74 12.64
C GLY A 217 10.00 12.71 12.33
N ALA A 218 10.06 11.51 12.90
CA ALA A 218 8.99 10.52 12.77
C ALA A 218 7.66 11.01 13.35
N LEU A 219 6.56 10.57 12.75
CA LEU A 219 5.24 11.15 12.92
C LEU A 219 4.22 10.12 13.41
N GLY A 220 3.29 10.58 14.24
CA GLY A 220 2.08 9.85 14.59
C GLY A 220 1.09 9.81 13.43
N ILE A 221 0.07 8.97 13.59
CA ILE A 221 -0.98 8.73 12.58
C ILE A 221 -1.67 10.04 12.17
N VAL A 222 -2.03 10.86 13.16
CA VAL A 222 -2.77 12.11 12.95
C VAL A 222 -1.96 13.13 12.15
N GLU A 223 -0.67 13.29 12.43
CA GLU A 223 0.21 14.22 11.71
C GLU A 223 0.40 13.81 10.24
N ILE A 224 0.45 12.51 9.96
CA ILE A 224 0.55 11.98 8.60
C ILE A 224 -0.75 12.21 7.82
N ILE A 225 -1.91 11.98 8.45
CA ILE A 225 -3.23 12.26 7.86
C ILE A 225 -3.32 13.74 7.48
N ASP A 226 -2.91 14.64 8.38
CA ASP A 226 -2.95 16.09 8.14
C ASP A 226 -2.07 16.50 6.95
N GLN A 227 -0.87 15.92 6.82
CA GLN A 227 0.03 16.20 5.70
C GLN A 227 -0.46 15.64 4.36
N ASN A 228 -1.27 14.57 4.40
CA ASN A 228 -1.84 13.97 3.19
C ASN A 228 -3.16 14.57 2.73
N ALA A 229 -3.85 15.32 3.60
CA ALA A 229 -5.24 15.78 3.37
C ALA A 229 -5.45 16.48 2.02
N GLU A 230 -4.50 17.32 1.59
CA GLU A 230 -4.60 18.12 0.37
C GLU A 230 -3.90 17.49 -0.85
N LEU A 231 -3.32 16.29 -0.70
CA LEU A 231 -2.59 15.60 -1.76
C LEU A 231 -3.48 14.76 -2.69
N TYR A 232 -4.80 14.72 -2.43
CA TYR A 232 -5.78 13.92 -3.19
C TYR A 232 -5.76 14.13 -4.71
N LYS A 233 -5.31 15.30 -5.17
CA LYS A 233 -5.25 15.66 -6.60
C LYS A 233 -4.10 14.99 -7.35
N TYR A 234 -3.13 14.43 -6.64
CA TYR A 234 -1.92 13.83 -7.18
C TYR A 234 -1.91 12.30 -7.11
N SER A 235 -2.95 11.69 -6.53
CA SER A 235 -3.05 10.23 -6.36
C SER A 235 -4.14 9.65 -7.26
N GLY A 236 -3.89 8.46 -7.79
CA GLY A 236 -4.82 7.73 -8.64
C GLY A 236 -4.24 6.43 -9.19
N PRO A 237 -4.99 5.72 -10.05
CA PRO A 237 -4.53 4.47 -10.65
C PRO A 237 -3.13 4.57 -11.25
N GLY A 238 -2.23 3.70 -10.76
CA GLY A 238 -0.82 3.63 -11.18
C GLY A 238 0.13 4.62 -10.51
N HIS A 239 -0.33 5.45 -9.57
CA HIS A 239 0.48 6.47 -8.91
C HIS A 239 -0.14 6.92 -7.57
N TRP A 240 0.42 6.46 -6.45
CA TRP A 240 -0.21 6.63 -5.12
C TRP A 240 0.62 7.47 -4.16
N ASN A 241 -0.07 8.30 -3.37
CA ASN A 241 0.51 8.87 -2.15
C ASN A 241 0.70 7.73 -1.13
N ASP A 242 1.92 7.58 -0.62
CA ASP A 242 2.26 6.61 0.41
C ASP A 242 2.43 7.34 1.76
N PRO A 243 1.48 7.20 2.70
CA PRO A 243 1.58 7.69 4.06
C PRO A 243 2.36 6.75 5.00
N ASP A 244 3.17 5.83 4.45
CA ASP A 244 3.99 4.84 5.16
C ASP A 244 3.20 3.61 5.67
N MET A 245 3.94 2.65 6.22
CA MET A 245 3.43 1.34 6.64
C MET A 245 2.30 1.43 7.70
N LEU A 246 1.46 0.40 7.72
CA LEU A 246 0.49 0.19 8.78
C LEU A 246 1.19 -0.26 10.07
N GLN A 247 0.97 0.50 11.15
CA GLN A 247 1.35 0.15 12.53
C GLN A 247 0.32 -0.76 13.22
N VAL A 248 -0.65 -1.28 12.47
CA VAL A 248 -1.76 -2.06 13.02
C VAL A 248 -1.26 -3.33 13.72
N GLY A 249 -1.54 -3.45 15.02
CA GLY A 249 -1.10 -4.57 15.85
C GLY A 249 0.32 -4.45 16.41
N ASN A 250 1.05 -3.38 16.09
CA ASN A 250 2.28 -3.06 16.80
C ASN A 250 1.97 -2.43 18.17
N PRO A 251 2.88 -2.57 19.16
CA PRO A 251 2.70 -1.94 20.47
C PRO A 251 2.57 -0.42 20.35
N GLY A 252 1.70 0.20 21.16
CA GLY A 252 1.58 1.66 21.27
C GLY A 252 0.20 2.21 20.90
N LEU A 253 -0.60 1.46 20.13
CA LEU A 253 -1.96 1.83 19.75
C LEU A 253 -3.01 0.94 20.44
N SER A 254 -4.08 1.55 20.93
CA SER A 254 -5.31 0.87 21.33
C SER A 254 -6.04 0.29 20.11
N MET A 255 -6.97 -0.66 20.33
CA MET A 255 -7.72 -1.26 19.22
C MET A 255 -8.58 -0.25 18.44
N GLU A 256 -9.08 0.79 19.11
CA GLU A 256 -9.81 1.87 18.44
C GLU A 256 -8.88 2.70 17.55
N GLU A 257 -7.68 3.05 18.03
CA GLU A 257 -6.68 3.77 17.22
C GLU A 257 -6.18 2.92 16.04
N ASN A 258 -5.99 1.61 16.23
CA ASN A 258 -5.66 0.68 15.14
C ASN A 258 -6.76 0.68 14.06
N ARG A 259 -8.04 0.68 14.47
CA ARG A 259 -9.19 0.75 13.55
C ARG A 259 -9.22 2.08 12.79
N SER A 260 -8.98 3.18 13.48
CA SER A 260 -8.94 4.53 12.90
C SER A 260 -7.80 4.69 11.91
N HIS A 261 -6.59 4.23 12.28
CA HIS A 261 -5.43 4.22 11.40
C HIS A 261 -5.70 3.45 10.10
N PHE A 262 -6.18 2.21 10.21
CA PHE A 262 -6.49 1.39 9.03
C PHE A 262 -7.58 2.03 8.16
N THR A 263 -8.63 2.56 8.79
CA THR A 263 -9.73 3.27 8.11
C THR A 263 -9.21 4.47 7.33
N MET A 264 -8.35 5.27 7.94
CA MET A 264 -7.83 6.48 7.30
C MET A 264 -6.88 6.15 6.16
N TRP A 265 -6.07 5.10 6.25
CA TRP A 265 -5.27 4.63 5.12
C TRP A 265 -6.16 4.19 3.95
N CYS A 266 -7.24 3.45 4.24
CA CYS A 266 -8.21 3.06 3.20
C CYS A 266 -8.94 4.26 2.59
N MET A 267 -9.29 5.26 3.41
CA MET A 267 -9.88 6.50 2.93
C MET A 267 -8.89 7.28 2.06
N LEU A 268 -7.60 7.23 2.35
CA LEU A 268 -6.57 7.93 1.60
C LEU A 268 -6.21 7.24 0.27
N ALA A 269 -6.75 6.04 -0.02
CA ALA A 269 -6.31 5.18 -1.13
C ALA A 269 -4.78 4.95 -1.06
N ALA A 270 -4.33 4.56 0.13
CA ALA A 270 -2.92 4.40 0.47
C ALA A 270 -2.47 2.96 0.23
N PRO A 271 -1.19 2.72 -0.10
CA PRO A 271 -0.61 1.38 -0.01
C PRO A 271 -0.85 0.77 1.38
N LEU A 272 -1.42 -0.43 1.43
CA LEU A 272 -1.70 -1.12 2.70
C LEU A 272 -0.58 -2.11 3.00
N MET A 273 0.55 -1.59 3.50
CA MET A 273 1.73 -2.39 3.86
C MET A 273 1.73 -2.68 5.36
N ALA A 274 1.38 -3.91 5.75
CA ALA A 274 1.43 -4.34 7.15
C ALA A 274 2.88 -4.36 7.66
N GLY A 275 3.11 -3.73 8.81
CA GLY A 275 4.41 -3.67 9.48
C GLY A 275 4.48 -4.45 10.80
N ASN A 276 3.56 -5.37 11.07
CA ASN A 276 3.54 -6.16 12.31
C ASN A 276 4.13 -7.57 12.13
N ASP A 277 4.44 -8.25 13.25
CA ASP A 277 4.79 -9.69 13.22
C ASP A 277 3.52 -10.53 13.06
N ILE A 278 3.13 -10.82 11.82
CA ILE A 278 1.87 -11.53 11.52
C ILE A 278 1.84 -12.97 12.07
N ARG A 279 2.99 -13.54 12.45
CA ARG A 279 3.07 -14.87 13.08
C ARG A 279 2.49 -14.87 14.50
N LYS A 280 2.38 -13.68 15.11
CA LYS A 280 1.86 -13.43 16.46
C LYS A 280 0.58 -12.60 16.44
N MET A 281 0.01 -12.37 15.26
CA MET A 281 -1.19 -11.55 15.10
C MET A 281 -2.39 -12.20 15.80
N ASP A 282 -3.03 -11.44 16.69
CA ASP A 282 -4.27 -11.88 17.33
C ASP A 282 -5.49 -11.71 16.40
N LYS A 283 -6.64 -12.23 16.86
CA LYS A 283 -7.89 -12.22 16.08
C LYS A 283 -8.48 -10.83 15.86
N GLU A 284 -8.27 -9.89 16.79
CA GLU A 284 -8.83 -8.54 16.65
C GLU A 284 -8.00 -7.72 15.65
N VAL A 285 -6.67 -7.83 15.71
CA VAL A 285 -5.77 -7.26 14.70
C VAL A 285 -6.07 -7.85 13.32
N ALA A 286 -6.24 -9.18 13.23
CA ALA A 286 -6.62 -9.87 12.01
C ALA A 286 -7.96 -9.35 11.44
N LYS A 287 -8.96 -9.09 12.28
CA LYS A 287 -10.24 -8.50 11.86
C LYS A 287 -10.07 -7.08 11.31
N ILE A 288 -9.11 -6.30 11.81
CA ILE A 288 -8.84 -4.96 11.28
C ILE A 288 -8.19 -5.09 9.90
N LEU A 289 -7.05 -5.78 9.82
CA LEU A 289 -6.27 -5.89 8.58
C LEU A 289 -7.02 -6.62 7.47
N MET A 290 -7.90 -7.58 7.78
CA MET A 290 -8.59 -8.39 6.77
C MET A 290 -10.08 -8.05 6.60
N ASN A 291 -10.54 -6.89 7.07
CA ASN A 291 -11.93 -6.47 6.84
C ASN A 291 -12.16 -6.14 5.37
N LYS A 292 -12.75 -7.09 4.63
CA LYS A 292 -13.02 -6.97 3.19
C LYS A 292 -13.87 -5.76 2.79
N GLU A 293 -14.80 -5.32 3.64
CA GLU A 293 -15.63 -4.16 3.33
C GLU A 293 -14.86 -2.84 3.42
N VAL A 294 -13.95 -2.74 4.40
CA VAL A 294 -13.08 -1.58 4.60
C VAL A 294 -11.98 -1.55 3.52
N ILE A 295 -11.36 -2.69 3.23
CA ILE A 295 -10.39 -2.84 2.12
C ILE A 295 -11.03 -2.47 0.79
N ALA A 296 -12.31 -2.80 0.56
CA ALA A 296 -13.00 -2.42 -0.68
C ALA A 296 -13.17 -0.90 -0.85
N VAL A 297 -13.06 -0.10 0.22
CA VAL A 297 -12.99 1.36 0.12
C VAL A 297 -11.64 1.79 -0.48
N ASP A 298 -10.54 1.19 0.00
CA ASP A 298 -9.18 1.43 -0.50
C ASP A 298 -9.03 0.99 -1.97
N GLN A 299 -9.41 -0.27 -2.23
CA GLN A 299 -9.26 -0.96 -3.51
C GLN A 299 -10.36 -0.60 -4.53
N ASP A 300 -11.15 0.45 -4.29
CA ASP A 300 -12.13 0.90 -5.28
C ASP A 300 -11.44 1.39 -6.56
N ARG A 301 -11.90 0.85 -7.70
CA ARG A 301 -11.30 1.08 -9.02
C ARG A 301 -11.30 2.52 -9.51
N LEU A 302 -12.11 3.41 -8.92
CA LEU A 302 -12.06 4.83 -9.26
C LEU A 302 -10.75 5.46 -8.76
N GLY A 303 -10.11 4.85 -7.75
CA GLY A 303 -8.79 5.22 -7.24
C GLY A 303 -8.72 6.63 -6.67
N LYS A 304 -9.83 7.18 -6.20
CA LYS A 304 -9.85 8.52 -5.60
C LYS A 304 -9.41 8.45 -4.15
N GLN A 305 -8.42 9.26 -3.79
CA GLN A 305 -8.13 9.58 -2.40
C GLN A 305 -9.31 10.37 -1.78
N GLY A 306 -9.65 10.03 -0.54
CA GLY A 306 -10.65 10.71 0.27
C GLY A 306 -10.22 12.12 0.67
N ARG A 307 -11.21 12.97 0.89
CA ARG A 307 -11.06 14.39 1.17
C ARG A 307 -11.68 14.73 2.52
N ARG A 308 -10.99 15.58 3.28
CA ARG A 308 -11.58 16.22 4.46
C ARG A 308 -12.75 17.09 4.00
N TYR A 309 -13.93 16.81 4.53
CA TYR A 309 -15.16 17.52 4.20
C TYR A 309 -15.50 18.62 5.21
N LYS A 310 -15.61 18.25 6.49
CA LYS A 310 -15.99 19.16 7.57
C LYS A 310 -15.15 18.91 8.81
N VAL A 311 -14.96 19.97 9.60
CA VAL A 311 -14.23 19.94 10.87
C VAL A 311 -15.14 20.48 11.97
N PHE A 312 -15.23 19.75 13.07
CA PHE A 312 -16.02 20.02 14.27
C PHE A 312 -15.09 20.04 15.47
N GLY A 313 -14.38 21.16 15.67
CA GLY A 313 -13.33 21.23 16.69
C GLY A 313 -12.20 20.25 16.37
N LYS A 314 -12.01 19.21 17.20
CA LYS A 314 -11.05 18.13 16.96
C LYS A 314 -11.58 17.02 16.03
N ASN A 315 -12.88 17.00 15.72
CA ASN A 315 -13.48 15.89 14.99
C ASN A 315 -13.66 16.23 13.51
N GLU A 316 -13.65 15.23 12.64
CA GLU A 316 -13.65 15.44 11.20
C GLU A 316 -14.61 14.51 10.49
N ILE A 317 -15.22 14.98 9.40
CA ILE A 317 -15.88 14.15 8.41
C ILE A 317 -14.99 14.10 7.18
N TRP A 318 -14.68 12.89 6.72
CA TRP A 318 -13.98 12.62 5.47
C TRP A 318 -14.89 11.91 4.49
N VAL A 319 -14.73 12.20 3.21
CA VAL A 319 -15.56 11.65 2.14
C VAL A 319 -14.70 11.17 0.97
N LYS A 320 -15.04 10.02 0.39
CA LYS A 320 -14.33 9.42 -0.76
C LYS A 320 -15.36 8.97 -1.78
N GLN A 321 -15.25 9.50 -3.00
CA GLN A 321 -16.04 8.97 -4.13
C GLN A 321 -15.56 7.55 -4.44
N LEU A 322 -16.52 6.64 -4.57
CA LEU A 322 -16.29 5.27 -5.02
C LEU A 322 -16.93 5.08 -6.39
N SER A 323 -16.59 3.98 -7.05
CA SER A 323 -17.18 3.64 -8.35
C SER A 323 -18.68 3.39 -8.24
N GLY A 324 -19.43 3.73 -9.30
CA GLY A 324 -20.90 3.53 -9.34
C GLY A 324 -21.70 4.58 -8.59
N ASP A 325 -21.19 5.81 -8.49
CA ASP A 325 -21.76 6.93 -7.70
C ASP A 325 -21.89 6.63 -6.21
N GLU A 326 -21.14 5.65 -5.71
CA GLU A 326 -21.08 5.32 -4.29
C GLU A 326 -20.17 6.32 -3.54
N ILE A 327 -20.37 6.46 -2.24
CA ILE A 327 -19.54 7.32 -1.39
C ILE A 327 -19.22 6.64 -0.07
N ALA A 328 -17.95 6.66 0.32
CA ALA A 328 -17.52 6.34 1.68
C ALA A 328 -17.47 7.62 2.52
N VAL A 329 -18.03 7.57 3.73
CA VAL A 329 -18.03 8.66 4.71
C VAL A 329 -17.39 8.15 6.00
N CYS A 330 -16.31 8.78 6.43
CA CYS A 330 -15.64 8.49 7.69
C CYS A 330 -15.88 9.61 8.69
N LEU A 331 -16.48 9.29 9.83
CA LEU A 331 -16.55 10.16 11.00
C LEU A 331 -15.34 9.85 11.86
N PHE A 332 -14.41 10.79 11.99
CA PHE A 332 -13.14 10.60 12.67
C PHE A 332 -13.06 11.46 13.93
N ASN A 333 -12.97 10.81 15.09
CA ASN A 333 -12.81 11.48 16.37
C ASN A 333 -11.31 11.55 16.71
N ARG A 334 -10.74 12.77 16.78
CA ARG A 334 -9.34 13.00 17.18
C ARG A 334 -9.24 13.51 18.63
N ASP A 335 -10.35 13.55 19.36
CA ASP A 335 -10.38 14.03 20.74
C ASP A 335 -9.81 12.98 21.70
N ASP A 336 -8.96 13.43 22.62
CA ASP A 336 -8.23 12.61 23.59
C ASP A 336 -9.10 12.13 24.77
N HIS A 337 -10.28 12.70 24.95
CA HIS A 337 -11.05 12.60 26.20
C HIS A 337 -12.53 12.31 26.00
N PHE A 338 -13.15 12.78 24.92
CA PHE A 338 -14.60 12.72 24.73
C PHE A 338 -15.01 11.93 23.50
N SER A 339 -16.05 11.10 23.63
CA SER A 339 -16.74 10.55 22.46
C SER A 339 -17.48 11.67 21.72
N TRP A 340 -17.61 11.50 20.40
CA TRP A 340 -18.31 12.43 19.56
C TRP A 340 -19.67 11.88 19.17
N ASN A 341 -20.71 12.54 19.66
CA ASN A 341 -22.08 12.28 19.24
C ASN A 341 -22.44 13.24 18.10
N LEU A 342 -22.84 12.68 16.96
CA LEU A 342 -23.20 13.43 15.76
C LEU A 342 -24.54 12.95 15.20
N ASP A 343 -25.47 13.89 15.09
CA ASP A 343 -26.71 13.71 14.32
C ASP A 343 -26.48 14.18 12.88
N ILE A 344 -26.67 13.30 11.92
CA ILE A 344 -26.55 13.59 10.49
C ILE A 344 -27.92 13.56 9.83
N ASP A 345 -28.21 14.66 9.13
CA ASP A 345 -29.31 14.79 8.19
C ASP A 345 -28.73 14.80 6.77
N TRP A 346 -28.56 13.61 6.19
CA TRP A 346 -27.83 13.41 4.92
C TRP A 346 -28.37 14.26 3.77
N GLN A 347 -29.66 14.62 3.79
CA GLN A 347 -30.30 15.46 2.78
C GLN A 347 -29.84 16.93 2.84
N LYS A 348 -29.15 17.34 3.90
CA LYS A 348 -28.55 18.67 4.06
C LYS A 348 -27.04 18.68 3.84
N GLU A 349 -26.44 17.52 3.63
CA GLU A 349 -25.01 17.39 3.36
C GLU A 349 -24.74 17.63 1.88
N ASP A 350 -23.81 18.53 1.59
CA ASP A 350 -23.35 18.82 0.23
C ASP A 350 -22.04 18.08 -0.05
N PHE A 351 -22.13 16.98 -0.80
CA PHE A 351 -20.99 16.17 -1.26
C PHE A 351 -20.57 16.50 -2.70
N SER A 352 -20.95 17.66 -3.24
CA SER A 352 -20.54 18.13 -4.56
C SER A 352 -19.02 18.19 -4.74
N LEU A 353 -18.26 18.38 -3.66
CA LEU A 353 -16.80 18.34 -3.68
C LEU A 353 -16.24 16.99 -4.15
N VAL A 354 -16.98 15.89 -3.97
CA VAL A 354 -16.65 14.55 -4.49
C VAL A 354 -17.57 14.14 -5.63
N GLY A 355 -18.31 15.09 -6.21
CA GLY A 355 -19.18 14.86 -7.36
C GLY A 355 -20.40 14.00 -7.07
N VAL A 356 -20.85 13.92 -5.81
CA VAL A 356 -22.02 13.12 -5.41
C VAL A 356 -23.10 14.02 -4.84
N ASN A 357 -24.33 13.86 -5.32
CA ASN A 357 -25.52 14.54 -4.79
C ASN A 357 -26.49 13.52 -4.19
N LEU A 358 -26.68 13.59 -2.87
CA LEU A 358 -27.56 12.67 -2.12
C LEU A 358 -29.06 13.00 -2.27
N THR A 359 -29.41 14.15 -2.85
CA THR A 359 -30.80 14.55 -3.07
C THR A 359 -31.36 14.06 -4.41
N GLU A 360 -30.49 13.67 -5.35
CA GLU A 360 -30.89 13.20 -6.68
C GLU A 360 -31.31 11.73 -6.72
N LYS A 361 -30.79 10.92 -5.79
CA LYS A 361 -31.04 9.48 -5.71
C LYS A 361 -31.24 9.08 -4.24
N LYS A 362 -31.93 7.97 -4.01
CA LYS A 362 -31.95 7.34 -2.68
C LYS A 362 -30.67 6.55 -2.48
N TYR A 363 -30.06 6.66 -1.31
CA TYR A 363 -28.86 5.92 -0.95
C TYR A 363 -29.13 5.03 0.26
N LYS A 364 -28.69 3.77 0.20
CA LYS A 364 -28.63 2.89 1.38
C LYS A 364 -27.37 3.20 2.17
N VAL A 365 -27.47 3.19 3.50
CA VAL A 365 -26.34 3.47 4.39
C VAL A 365 -25.94 2.17 5.10
N ARG A 366 -24.65 1.82 5.03
CA ARG A 366 -24.07 0.65 5.68
C ARG A 366 -22.86 1.02 6.53
N ASP A 367 -22.78 0.52 7.76
CA ASP A 367 -21.60 0.59 8.62
C ASP A 367 -20.66 -0.57 8.30
N LEU A 368 -19.45 -0.25 7.82
CA LEU A 368 -18.48 -1.23 7.31
C LEU A 368 -17.73 -1.98 8.41
N TRP A 369 -17.61 -1.38 9.60
CA TRP A 369 -16.99 -2.04 10.75
C TRP A 369 -17.97 -2.96 11.45
N LYS A 370 -19.24 -2.55 11.56
CA LYS A 370 -20.31 -3.39 12.12
C LYS A 370 -20.91 -4.35 11.10
N GLN A 371 -20.57 -4.21 9.82
CA GLN A 371 -21.11 -4.96 8.68
C GLN A 371 -22.65 -4.97 8.70
N LYS A 372 -23.24 -3.80 8.94
CA LYS A 372 -24.67 -3.65 9.23
C LYS A 372 -25.29 -2.55 8.40
N ASP A 373 -26.43 -2.85 7.77
CA ASP A 373 -27.25 -1.85 7.09
C ASP A 373 -28.02 -1.01 8.13
N LEU A 374 -27.99 0.30 7.95
CA LEU A 374 -28.54 1.28 8.91
C LEU A 374 -29.83 1.94 8.43
N GLY A 375 -30.24 1.72 7.19
CA GLY A 375 -31.40 2.37 6.57
C GLY A 375 -30.99 3.15 5.33
N THR A 376 -31.63 4.31 5.10
CA THR A 376 -31.41 5.13 3.92
C THR A 376 -30.95 6.54 4.27
N ALA A 377 -30.30 7.23 3.33
CA ALA A 377 -29.92 8.63 3.49
C ALA A 377 -31.13 9.60 3.52
N ALA A 378 -32.37 9.10 3.49
CA ALA A 378 -33.56 9.90 3.80
C ALA A 378 -33.82 9.98 5.32
N ASP A 379 -33.24 9.04 6.09
CA ASP A 379 -33.40 8.96 7.54
C ASP A 379 -32.37 9.86 8.23
N LYS A 380 -32.77 10.50 9.33
CA LYS A 380 -31.82 11.12 10.26
C LYS A 380 -31.15 10.04 11.07
N MET A 381 -29.83 10.12 11.21
CA MET A 381 -29.04 9.11 11.91
C MET A 381 -28.17 9.75 12.97
N SER A 382 -28.03 9.07 14.11
CA SER A 382 -27.14 9.49 15.20
C SER A 382 -25.98 8.50 15.30
N PHE A 383 -24.77 9.02 15.41
CA PHE A 383 -23.55 8.24 15.54
C PHE A 383 -22.80 8.64 16.80
N ASP A 384 -22.39 7.65 17.61
CA ASP A 384 -21.41 7.83 18.68
C ASP A 384 -20.07 7.31 18.16
N VAL A 385 -19.07 8.20 18.13
CA VAL A 385 -17.71 7.91 17.70
C VAL A 385 -16.80 7.94 18.92
N PRO A 386 -16.23 6.79 19.34
CA PRO A 386 -15.35 6.73 20.52
C PRO A 386 -14.15 7.67 20.44
N VAL A 387 -13.53 7.99 21.57
CA VAL A 387 -12.21 8.66 21.65
C VAL A 387 -11.23 7.97 20.71
N HIS A 388 -10.56 8.75 19.87
CA HIS A 388 -9.64 8.27 18.82
C HIS A 388 -10.26 7.28 17.81
N GLY A 389 -11.58 7.14 17.80
CA GLY A 389 -12.31 6.15 17.03
C GLY A 389 -12.83 6.68 15.69
N VAL A 390 -13.42 5.76 14.93
CA VAL A 390 -14.06 6.04 13.65
C VAL A 390 -15.41 5.33 13.51
N VAL A 391 -16.30 5.95 12.73
CA VAL A 391 -17.41 5.26 12.07
C VAL A 391 -17.17 5.38 10.56
N LEU A 392 -17.08 4.24 9.88
CA LEU A 392 -16.91 4.19 8.42
C LEU A 392 -18.19 3.69 7.77
N LEU A 393 -18.78 4.53 6.93
CA LEU A 393 -20.03 4.28 6.26
C LEU A 393 -19.82 4.19 4.75
N ARG A 394 -20.61 3.34 4.11
CA ARG A 394 -20.76 3.31 2.65
C ARG A 394 -22.19 3.65 2.30
N LEU A 395 -22.35 4.62 1.41
CA LEU A 395 -23.62 5.03 0.86
C LEU A 395 -23.66 4.57 -0.61
N THR A 396 -24.62 3.69 -0.92
CA THR A 396 -24.78 3.11 -2.25
C THR A 396 -26.12 3.55 -2.85
N PRO A 397 -26.16 4.08 -4.09
CA PRO A 397 -27.41 4.50 -4.71
C PRO A 397 -28.31 3.29 -4.96
N GLU A 398 -29.61 3.45 -4.69
CA GLU A 398 -30.62 2.49 -5.12
C GLU A 398 -30.74 2.52 -6.65
N LYS A 399 -30.92 1.33 -7.24
CA LYS A 399 -31.07 1.16 -8.69
C LYS A 399 -32.42 1.66 -9.19
#